data_AF-A0A7Y5MSI0-F1
#
_entry.id   AF-A0A7Y5MSI0-F1
#
_cell.length_a   1.000
_cell.length_b   1.000
_cell.length_c   1.000
_cell.angle_alpha   90.00
_cell.angle_beta   90.00
_cell.angle_gamma   90.00
#
_symmetry.space_group_name_H-M   'P 1'
#
loop_
_entity.id
_entity.type
_entity.pdbx_description
1 polymer ?
#
loop_
_entity_poly.entity_id
_entity_poly.type
_entity_poly.pdbx_seq_one_letter_code
_entity_poly.pdbx_strand_id
1 'polypeptide(L)'
;MRRTIPLIGFLICCCFVTGLFAQKKGDWQQLFNGKNLKGWHPKIKGYALDDNYGNTFRVQKGKLIVSYDQYPSFDNRFGHLFYEKPFNYYRLRIVYRFKGEQANGGPEWAWRNSGV
;
A
#
# COMPACT_ATOMS: atom_id res chain seq x y z
N MET A 1 -54.93 -21.63 -57.46
CA MET A 1 -54.05 -21.60 -56.27
C MET A 1 -53.52 -20.19 -56.07
N ARG A 2 -54.04 -19.45 -55.10
CA ARG A 2 -53.47 -18.18 -54.63
C ARG A 2 -53.48 -18.24 -53.11
N ARG A 3 -52.31 -18.37 -52.48
CA ARG A 3 -52.12 -18.21 -51.04
C ARG A 3 -51.41 -16.89 -50.82
N THR A 4 -52.14 -15.90 -50.34
CA THR A 4 -51.60 -14.68 -49.76
C THR A 4 -51.58 -14.85 -48.24
N ILE A 5 -50.39 -14.81 -47.65
CA ILE A 5 -50.21 -14.62 -46.20
C ILE A 5 -49.25 -13.44 -46.03
N PRO A 6 -49.67 -12.34 -45.41
CA PRO A 6 -48.73 -11.41 -44.80
C PRO A 6 -49.00 -11.22 -43.30
N LEU A 7 -48.08 -10.50 -42.66
CA LEU A 7 -47.93 -10.13 -41.24
C LEU A 7 -47.02 -11.10 -40.47
N ILE A 8 -45.71 -10.85 -40.36
CA ILE A 8 -45.03 -9.70 -39.73
C ILE A 8 -45.60 -9.44 -38.33
N GLY A 9 -44.87 -9.96 -37.34
CA GLY A 9 -45.07 -9.69 -35.92
C GLY A 9 -43.79 -10.06 -35.16
N PHE A 10 -42.65 -9.49 -35.55
CA PHE A 10 -41.43 -9.63 -34.76
C PHE A 10 -41.48 -8.62 -33.62
N LEU A 11 -41.84 -9.10 -32.44
CA LEU A 11 -41.92 -8.36 -31.19
C LEU A 11 -40.50 -7.87 -30.82
N ILE A 12 -40.20 -6.60 -31.09
CA ILE A 12 -38.97 -5.95 -30.61
C ILE A 12 -39.13 -5.74 -29.10
N CYS A 13 -38.58 -6.69 -28.34
CA CYS A 13 -38.36 -6.51 -26.90
C CYS A 13 -37.25 -5.47 -26.72
N CYS A 14 -37.63 -4.20 -26.57
CA CYS A 14 -36.75 -3.13 -26.15
C CYS A 14 -36.42 -3.33 -24.67
N CYS A 15 -35.49 -4.24 -24.39
CA CYS A 15 -34.81 -4.28 -23.09
C CYS A 15 -33.99 -2.99 -22.97
N PHE A 16 -34.54 -1.99 -22.29
CA PHE A 16 -33.77 -0.90 -21.72
C PHE A 16 -32.82 -1.49 -20.68
N VAL A 17 -31.66 -1.96 -21.14
CA VAL A 17 -30.51 -2.21 -20.30
C VAL A 17 -30.02 -0.84 -19.89
N THR A 18 -30.57 -0.33 -18.79
CA THR A 18 -29.94 0.76 -18.06
C THR A 18 -28.59 0.24 -17.62
N GLY A 19 -27.55 0.67 -18.34
CA GLY A 19 -26.17 0.39 -17.98
C GLY A 19 -25.96 0.88 -16.55
N LEU A 20 -25.92 -0.06 -15.61
CA LEU A 20 -25.23 0.14 -14.36
C LEU A 20 -23.81 0.52 -14.75
N PHE A 21 -23.49 1.81 -14.72
CA PHE A 21 -22.11 2.26 -14.74
C PHE A 21 -21.46 1.64 -13.52
N ALA A 22 -20.86 0.47 -13.68
CA ALA A 22 -19.96 -0.11 -12.72
C ALA A 22 -18.93 0.98 -12.44
N GLN A 23 -18.93 1.50 -11.22
CA GLN A 23 -17.97 2.48 -10.74
C GLN A 23 -16.59 1.92 -11.12
N LYS A 24 -15.88 2.57 -12.05
CA LYS A 24 -14.52 2.15 -12.44
C LYS A 24 -13.77 1.89 -11.15
N LYS A 25 -13.33 0.65 -10.91
CA LYS A 25 -12.39 0.36 -9.82
C LYS A 25 -11.25 1.35 -10.02
N GLY A 26 -11.10 2.30 -9.10
CA GLY A 26 -9.96 3.21 -9.14
C GLY A 26 -8.69 2.37 -9.15
N ASP A 27 -7.78 2.67 -10.07
CA ASP A 27 -6.53 1.93 -10.22
C ASP A 27 -5.67 2.18 -8.97
N TRP A 28 -5.70 1.25 -8.02
CA TRP A 28 -4.82 1.28 -6.85
C TRP A 28 -3.40 0.98 -7.31
N GLN A 29 -2.48 1.92 -7.07
CA GLN A 29 -1.05 1.69 -7.28
C GLN A 29 -0.46 0.96 -6.06
N GLN A 30 0.10 -0.23 -6.28
CA GLN A 30 0.82 -0.98 -5.25
C GLN A 30 2.19 -0.35 -5.00
N LEU A 31 2.38 0.28 -3.83
CA LEU A 31 3.67 0.91 -3.46
C LEU A 31 4.71 -0.09 -2.92
N PHE A 32 4.26 -1.14 -2.22
CA PHE A 32 5.13 -2.17 -1.66
C PHE A 32 4.91 -3.50 -2.37
N ASN A 33 5.99 -4.05 -2.95
CA ASN A 33 5.92 -5.24 -3.79
C ASN A 33 5.95 -6.57 -3.02
N GLY A 34 6.09 -6.55 -1.68
CA GLY A 34 6.14 -7.74 -0.84
C GLY A 34 7.47 -8.52 -0.90
N LYS A 35 8.43 -8.10 -1.71
CA LYS A 35 9.67 -8.84 -1.99
C LYS A 35 10.92 -8.10 -1.53
N ASN A 36 10.98 -6.80 -1.75
CA ASN A 36 12.14 -5.97 -1.42
C ASN A 36 11.74 -4.49 -1.24
N LEU A 37 12.74 -3.64 -0.99
CA LEU A 37 12.59 -2.20 -0.79
C LEU A 37 12.84 -1.41 -2.08
N LYS A 38 12.62 -1.99 -3.27
CA LYS A 38 12.81 -1.25 -4.52
C LYS A 38 11.91 0.00 -4.54
N GLY A 39 12.53 1.16 -4.76
CA GLY A 39 11.87 2.46 -4.72
C GLY A 39 11.66 3.03 -3.30
N TRP A 40 12.26 2.40 -2.28
CA TRP A 40 12.21 2.86 -0.90
C TRP A 40 13.62 3.16 -0.37
N HIS A 41 13.79 4.35 0.21
CA HIS A 41 15.07 4.92 0.63
C HIS A 41 15.10 5.10 2.15
N PRO A 42 15.89 4.31 2.89
CA PRO A 42 16.01 4.45 4.33
C PRO A 42 16.84 5.67 4.69
N LYS A 43 16.40 6.38 5.74
CA LYS A 43 17.16 7.45 6.37
C LYS A 43 17.09 7.31 7.88
N ILE A 44 18.22 7.00 8.48
CA ILE A 44 18.36 6.86 9.93
C ILE A 44 19.19 8.03 10.47
N LYS A 45 18.82 8.59 11.62
CA LYS A 45 19.58 9.69 12.22
C LYS A 45 21.03 9.26 12.50
N GLY A 46 21.97 10.06 12.02
CA GLY A 46 23.42 9.82 12.14
C GLY A 46 24.02 8.82 11.14
N TYR A 47 23.23 8.32 10.18
CA TYR A 47 23.71 7.53 9.04
C TYR A 47 23.44 8.26 7.72
N ALA A 48 24.11 7.89 6.63
CA ALA A 48 23.85 8.46 5.31
C ALA A 48 22.43 8.11 4.81
N LEU A 49 21.98 8.77 3.74
CA LEU A 49 20.81 8.28 3.00
C LEU A 49 21.16 6.91 2.40
N ASP A 50 20.17 6.00 2.37
CA ASP A 50 20.31 4.62 1.88
C ASP A 50 21.19 3.70 2.75
N ASP A 51 21.78 4.22 3.82
CA ASP A 51 22.45 3.41 4.84
C ASP A 51 21.42 2.87 5.86
N ASN A 52 21.01 1.62 5.62
CA ASN A 52 20.07 0.89 6.46
C ASN A 52 20.75 0.22 7.66
N TYR A 53 21.34 1.04 8.55
CA TYR A 53 22.03 0.56 9.75
C TYR A 53 21.18 -0.42 10.57
N GLY A 54 21.80 -1.49 11.07
CA GLY A 54 21.12 -2.55 11.83
C GLY A 54 19.99 -3.23 11.06
N ASN A 55 20.01 -3.15 9.72
CA ASN A 55 18.96 -3.65 8.85
C ASN A 55 17.56 -3.15 9.27
N THR A 56 17.42 -1.92 9.78
CA THR A 56 16.18 -1.45 10.43
C THR A 56 14.92 -1.69 9.60
N PHE A 57 14.99 -1.38 8.31
CA PHE A 57 13.92 -1.63 7.36
C PHE A 57 14.23 -2.91 6.59
N ARG A 58 13.36 -3.90 6.66
CA ARG A 58 13.61 -5.20 6.01
C ARG A 58 12.33 -5.85 5.54
N VAL A 59 12.42 -6.73 4.55
CA VAL A 59 11.28 -7.53 4.08
C VAL A 59 11.35 -8.93 4.66
N GLN A 60 10.29 -9.35 5.35
CA GLN A 60 10.15 -10.73 5.83
C GLN A 60 8.73 -11.24 5.60
N LYS A 61 8.63 -12.41 4.96
CA LYS A 61 7.36 -13.12 4.70
C LYS A 61 6.30 -12.18 4.08
N GLY A 62 6.68 -11.44 3.04
CA GLY A 62 5.75 -10.55 2.32
C GLY A 62 5.48 -9.20 2.98
N LYS A 63 6.15 -8.86 4.10
CA LYS A 63 5.86 -7.67 4.89
C LYS A 63 7.09 -6.78 5.04
N LEU A 64 6.86 -5.47 4.98
CA LEU A 64 7.81 -4.47 5.45
C LEU A 64 7.84 -4.53 6.98
N ILE A 65 9.03 -4.77 7.53
CA ILE A 65 9.31 -4.80 8.97
C ILE A 65 10.19 -3.60 9.29
N VAL A 66 9.82 -2.88 10.35
CA VAL A 66 10.63 -1.85 11.00
C VAL A 66 11.04 -2.41 12.36
N SER A 67 12.34 -2.58 12.60
CA SER A 67 12.85 -3.18 13.83
C SER A 67 14.18 -2.56 14.25
N TYR A 68 14.34 -2.34 15.55
CA TYR A 68 15.60 -1.88 16.17
C TYR A 68 16.27 -3.02 16.98
N ASP A 69 15.92 -4.27 16.70
CA ASP A 69 16.44 -5.47 17.37
C ASP A 69 17.97 -5.67 17.24
N GLN A 70 18.61 -5.04 16.26
CA GLN A 70 20.07 -5.07 16.08
C GLN A 70 20.80 -3.87 16.72
N TYR A 71 20.09 -3.09 17.55
CA TYR A 71 20.64 -1.92 18.21
C TYR A 71 20.92 -2.25 19.68
N PRO A 72 22.09 -1.89 20.23
CA PRO A 72 22.34 -1.98 21.67
C PRO A 72 21.36 -1.12 22.48
N SER A 73 21.06 0.07 21.96
CA SER A 73 20.06 1.02 22.46
C SER A 73 19.56 1.86 21.28
N PHE A 74 18.37 2.44 21.41
CA PHE A 74 17.74 3.27 20.40
C PHE A 74 18.59 4.49 20.05
N ASP A 75 19.30 5.09 21.03
CA ASP A 75 20.27 6.20 20.82
C ASP A 75 19.74 7.33 19.91
N ASN A 76 18.45 7.66 20.07
CA ASN A 76 17.74 8.62 19.23
C ASN A 76 17.87 8.35 17.72
N ARG A 77 18.07 7.11 17.28
CA ARG A 77 18.23 6.70 15.88
C ARG A 77 16.89 6.60 15.17
N PHE A 78 16.17 7.72 15.11
CA PHE A 78 14.91 7.81 14.38
C PHE A 78 15.12 7.45 12.90
N GLY A 79 14.41 6.41 12.45
CA GLY A 79 14.40 5.94 11.08
C GLY A 79 13.17 6.40 10.32
N HIS A 80 13.38 6.86 9.08
CA HIS A 80 12.33 7.14 8.09
C HIS A 80 12.60 6.29 6.85
N LEU A 81 11.52 5.90 6.15
CA LEU A 81 11.62 5.17 4.89
C LEU A 81 10.82 5.95 3.84
N PHE A 82 11.54 6.55 2.88
CA PHE A 82 10.94 7.39 1.85
C PHE A 82 10.63 6.59 0.61
N TYR A 83 9.46 6.80 0.00
CA TYR A 83 9.20 6.30 -1.34
C TYR A 83 9.78 7.27 -2.37
N GLU A 84 10.41 6.74 -3.42
CA GLU A 84 11.16 7.49 -4.43
C GLU A 84 10.33 8.57 -5.15
N LYS A 85 9.01 8.34 -5.28
CA LYS A 85 8.11 9.23 -6.00
C LYS A 85 7.26 10.07 -5.04
N PRO A 86 7.28 11.40 -5.15
CA PRO A 86 6.35 12.25 -4.41
C PRO A 86 4.93 12.16 -4.97
N PHE A 87 3.94 12.32 -4.09
CA PHE A 87 2.52 12.38 -4.44
C PHE A 87 1.87 13.60 -3.78
N ASN A 88 0.85 14.16 -4.44
CA ASN A 88 0.18 15.37 -3.97
C ASN A 88 -1.26 15.09 -3.54
N TYR A 89 -2.08 14.53 -4.46
CA TYR A 89 -3.49 14.20 -4.21
C TYR A 89 -3.71 12.69 -4.33
N TYR A 90 -3.87 12.02 -3.20
CA TYR A 90 -3.92 10.56 -3.16
C TYR A 90 -4.86 10.06 -2.06
N ARG A 91 -5.27 8.80 -2.22
CA ARG A 91 -5.85 7.99 -1.14
C ARG A 91 -4.86 6.91 -0.80
N LEU A 92 -4.49 6.82 0.47
CA LEU A 92 -3.52 5.85 0.97
C LEU A 92 -4.24 4.75 1.74
N ARG A 93 -3.90 3.49 1.45
CA ARG A 93 -4.35 2.32 2.20
C ARG A 93 -3.14 1.59 2.75
N ILE A 94 -3.11 1.43 4.08
CA ILE A 94 -2.06 0.71 4.79
C ILE A 94 -2.73 -0.27 5.75
N VAL A 95 -2.19 -1.49 5.81
CA VAL A 95 -2.49 -2.44 6.87
C VAL A 95 -1.22 -2.58 7.71
N TYR A 96 -1.31 -2.26 9.00
CA TYR A 96 -0.18 -2.30 9.91
C TYR A 96 -0.53 -3.08 11.18
N ARG A 97 0.50 -3.47 11.92
CA ARG A 97 0.38 -4.09 13.23
C ARG A 97 1.69 -3.89 14.00
N PHE A 98 1.58 -3.50 15.26
CA PHE A 98 2.71 -3.52 16.19
C PHE A 98 2.93 -4.93 16.76
N LYS A 99 4.20 -5.31 16.92
CA LYS A 99 4.63 -6.57 17.54
C LYS A 99 5.87 -6.32 18.40
N GLY A 100 6.05 -7.18 19.40
CA GLY A 100 7.22 -7.15 20.26
C GLY A 100 7.18 -5.98 21.24
N GLU A 101 8.35 -5.70 21.79
CA GLU A 101 8.59 -4.67 22.79
C GLU A 101 9.18 -3.41 22.15
N GLN A 102 9.14 -2.30 22.87
CA GLN A 102 9.80 -1.06 22.46
C GLN A 102 11.32 -1.23 22.46
N ALA A 103 11.99 -0.52 21.54
CA ALA A 103 13.44 -0.50 21.49
C ALA A 103 14.02 -0.03 22.84
N ASN A 104 15.07 -0.71 23.31
CA ASN A 104 15.78 -0.32 24.52
C ASN A 104 16.22 1.14 24.43
N GLY A 105 15.99 1.95 25.46
CA GLY A 105 16.31 3.39 25.44
C GLY A 105 15.43 4.24 24.51
N GLY A 106 14.35 3.68 23.96
CA GLY A 106 13.33 4.44 23.26
C GLY A 106 12.55 5.36 24.22
N PRO A 107 12.10 6.54 23.77
CA PRO A 107 11.38 7.46 24.64
C PRO A 107 10.00 6.93 25.02
N GLU A 108 9.58 7.07 26.28
CA GLU A 108 8.33 6.49 26.81
C GLU A 108 7.08 6.91 26.01
N TRP A 109 7.04 8.15 25.53
CA TRP A 109 5.94 8.68 24.71
C TRP A 109 5.86 8.04 23.31
N ALA A 110 6.87 7.29 22.88
CA ALA A 110 6.94 6.66 21.56
C ALA A 110 6.57 5.17 21.56
N TRP A 111 5.91 4.68 22.61
CA TRP A 111 5.40 3.30 22.62
C TRP A 111 4.47 3.05 21.43
N ARG A 112 4.83 2.08 20.57
CA ARG A 112 4.09 1.75 19.33
C ARG A 112 3.86 2.98 18.45
N ASN A 113 4.87 3.84 18.34
CA ASN A 113 4.80 5.03 17.49
C ASN A 113 5.37 4.73 16.10
N SER A 114 4.53 4.89 15.09
CA SER A 114 4.88 4.91 13.66
C SER A 114 3.77 5.64 12.91
N GLY A 115 4.06 6.16 11.72
CA GLY A 115 3.11 6.94 10.95
C GLY A 115 3.54 7.16 9.51
N VAL A 116 2.60 7.71 8.72
CA VAL A 116 2.79 8.21 7.36
C VAL A 116 2.25 9.64 7.28
#